data_AF-A0A0L8HNS3-F1
#
_entry.id   AF-A0A0L8HNS3-F1
#
_cell.length_a   1.000
_cell.length_b   1.000
_cell.length_c   1.000
_cell.angle_alpha   90.00
_cell.angle_beta   90.00
_cell.angle_gamma   90.00
#
_symmetry.space_group_name_H-M   'P 1'
#
loop_
_entity.id
_entity.type
_entity.pdbx_description
1 polymer ?
#
loop_
_entity_poly.entity_id
_entity_poly.type
_entity_poly.pdbx_seq_one_letter_code
_entity_poly.pdbx_strand_id
1 'polypeptide(L)'
;MNITFFDKIRNKEILRHVGLLPETEIVIDRNLRWLGHRMDNNRLPRQILYSQLCKGKRKHGRSRLRFKYTAKRNMNCKGTDRDK
;
A
#
# COMPACT_ATOMS: atom_id res chain seq x y z
N MET A 1 -34.45 18.88 8.72
CA MET A 1 -33.17 19.20 8.06
C MET A 1 -33.13 18.47 6.73
N ASN A 2 -33.20 19.20 5.61
CA ASN A 2 -33.24 18.61 4.27
C ASN A 2 -31.81 18.52 3.73
N ILE A 3 -31.13 17.40 3.97
CA ILE A 3 -29.84 17.10 3.33
C ILE A 3 -30.15 16.40 2.00
N THR A 4 -29.87 17.05 0.89
CA THR A 4 -30.03 16.48 -0.46
C THR A 4 -28.79 15.67 -0.85
N PHE A 5 -28.90 14.83 -1.87
CA PHE A 5 -27.75 14.05 -2.38
C PHE A 5 -26.62 14.95 -2.87
N PHE A 6 -26.94 16.15 -3.38
CA PHE A 6 -25.97 17.15 -3.84
C PHE A 6 -25.13 17.76 -2.70
N ASP A 7 -25.60 17.66 -1.46
CA ASP A 7 -24.85 18.13 -0.28
C ASP A 7 -23.76 17.14 0.17
N LYS A 8 -23.71 15.93 -0.42
CA LYS A 8 -22.73 14.90 -0.06
C LYS A 8 -21.41 15.08 -0.82
N ILE A 9 -20.51 15.84 -0.22
CA ILE A 9 -19.12 15.96 -0.66
C ILE A 9 -18.34 14.70 -0.23
N ARG A 10 -17.42 14.22 -1.07
CA ARG A 10 -16.58 13.08 -0.69
C ARG A 10 -15.54 13.50 0.34
N ASN A 11 -15.27 12.65 1.34
CA ASN A 11 -14.24 12.92 2.36
C ASN A 11 -12.87 13.30 1.77
N LYS A 12 -12.50 12.76 0.61
CA LYS A 12 -11.26 13.12 -0.10
C LYS A 12 -11.25 14.59 -0.55
N GLU A 13 -12.39 15.12 -0.99
CA GLU A 13 -12.52 16.52 -1.39
C GLU A 13 -12.45 17.43 -0.16
N ILE A 14 -13.14 17.07 0.94
CA ILE A 14 -13.06 17.78 2.23
C ILE A 14 -11.60 17.87 2.69
N LEU A 15 -10.86 16.75 2.67
CA LEU A 15 -9.45 16.73 3.08
C LEU A 15 -8.57 17.61 2.18
N ARG A 16 -8.84 17.66 0.86
CA ARG A 16 -8.14 18.58 -0.05
C ARG A 16 -8.42 20.05 0.27
N HIS A 17 -9.66 20.40 0.63
CA HIS A 17 -10.01 21.77 1.02
C HIS A 17 -9.29 22.21 2.31
N VAL A 18 -9.08 21.29 3.24
CA VAL A 18 -8.39 21.55 4.52
C VAL A 18 -6.85 21.41 4.38
N GLY A 19 -6.35 21.00 3.21
CA GLY A 19 -4.91 20.78 2.99
C GLY A 19 -4.35 19.53 3.70
N LEU A 20 -5.21 18.61 4.11
CA LEU A 20 -4.83 17.36 4.76
C LEU A 20 -4.72 16.21 3.76
N LEU A 21 -3.81 15.29 4.03
CA LEU A 21 -3.65 14.09 3.22
C LEU A 21 -4.76 13.07 3.56
N PRO A 22 -5.31 12.37 2.56
CA PRO A 22 -6.20 11.25 2.83
C PRO A 22 -5.46 10.15 3.59
N GLU A 23 -6.16 9.49 4.52
CA GLU A 23 -5.62 8.42 5.35
C GLU A 23 -4.89 7.33 4.52
N THR A 24 -5.42 7.03 3.34
CA THR A 24 -4.81 6.09 2.39
C THR A 24 -3.40 6.49 1.96
N GLU A 25 -3.13 7.78 1.78
CA GLU A 25 -1.80 8.27 1.40
C GLU A 25 -0.80 8.18 2.55
N ILE A 26 -1.25 8.44 3.78
CA ILE A 26 -0.44 8.30 5.00
C ILE A 26 -0.02 6.84 5.18
N VAL A 27 -0.95 5.91 4.99
CA VAL A 27 -0.68 4.46 5.08
C VAL A 27 0.30 4.01 3.99
N ILE A 28 0.15 4.52 2.76
CA ILE A 28 1.08 4.24 1.66
C ILE A 28 2.49 4.73 2.00
N ASP A 29 2.63 5.98 2.47
CA ASP A 29 3.92 6.58 2.79
C ASP A 29 4.64 5.82 3.91
N ARG A 30 3.93 5.50 4.99
CA ARG A 30 4.48 4.66 6.08
C ARG A 30 4.96 3.33 5.54
N ASN A 31 4.13 2.61 4.77
CA ASN A 31 4.51 1.32 4.21
C ASN A 31 5.78 1.42 3.32
N LEU A 32 5.94 2.50 2.54
CA LEU A 32 7.12 2.70 1.70
C LEU A 32 8.37 3.05 2.51
N ARG A 33 8.27 3.88 3.55
CA ARG A 33 9.37 4.14 4.50
C ARG A 33 9.83 2.86 5.18
N TRP A 34 8.89 2.05 5.67
CA TRP A 34 9.16 0.75 6.25
C TRP A 34 9.83 -0.21 5.25
N LEU A 35 9.44 -0.12 3.97
CA LEU A 35 10.04 -0.92 2.91
C LEU A 35 11.48 -0.50 2.65
N GLY A 36 11.76 0.78 2.44
CA GLY A 36 13.12 1.30 2.23
C GLY A 36 14.07 0.89 3.36
N HIS A 37 13.66 1.04 4.62
CA HIS A 37 14.50 0.69 5.77
C HIS A 37 14.76 -0.83 5.93
N ARG A 38 13.81 -1.69 5.55
CA ARG A 38 13.95 -3.16 5.68
C ARG A 38 14.45 -3.86 4.43
N MET A 39 14.63 -3.16 3.31
CA MET A 39 14.95 -3.73 2.00
C MET A 39 16.42 -3.60 1.58
N ASP A 40 17.33 -3.27 2.49
CA ASP A 40 18.77 -3.41 2.23
C ASP A 40 19.09 -4.81 1.70
N ASN A 41 19.91 -4.87 0.65
CA ASN A 41 20.23 -6.10 -0.06
C ASN A 41 20.85 -7.19 0.84
N ASN A 42 21.51 -6.79 1.92
CA ASN A 42 22.26 -7.67 2.82
C ASN A 42 21.40 -8.26 3.96
N ARG A 43 20.10 -7.94 4.03
CA ARG A 43 19.26 -8.32 5.18
C ARG A 43 18.35 -9.52 4.90
N LEU A 44 18.29 -10.44 5.86
CA LEU A 44 17.42 -11.63 5.87
C LEU A 44 15.93 -11.36 5.55
N PRO A 45 15.29 -10.26 6.00
CA PRO A 45 13.87 -10.01 5.72
C PRO A 45 13.55 -9.88 4.23
N ARG A 46 14.46 -9.31 3.43
CA ARG A 46 14.31 -9.23 1.97
C ARG A 46 14.41 -10.63 1.37
N GLN A 47 15.41 -11.41 1.76
CA GLN A 47 15.58 -12.77 1.27
C GLN A 47 14.35 -13.64 1.58
N ILE A 48 13.80 -13.57 2.80
CA ILE A 48 12.58 -14.28 3.19
C ILE A 48 11.34 -13.76 2.43
N LEU A 49 11.28 -12.45 2.16
CA LEU A 49 10.16 -11.84 1.44
C LEU A 49 10.12 -12.21 -0.05
N TYR A 50 11.28 -12.45 -0.67
CA TYR A 50 11.39 -12.86 -2.07
C TYR A 50 11.67 -14.35 -2.26
N SER A 51 12.00 -15.09 -1.22
CA SER A 51 12.23 -16.53 -1.32
C SER A 51 10.97 -17.25 -1.79
N GLN A 52 11.21 -18.25 -2.63
CA GLN A 52 10.24 -19.26 -3.01
C GLN A 52 10.17 -20.28 -1.87
N LEU A 53 8.98 -20.79 -1.53
CA LEU A 53 8.92 -21.89 -0.56
C LEU A 53 9.61 -23.10 -1.16
N CYS A 54 10.60 -23.64 -0.46
CA CYS A 54 11.27 -24.87 -0.85
C CYS A 54 10.35 -26.09 -0.72
N LYS A 55 9.43 -26.10 0.25
CA LYS A 55 8.45 -27.19 0.49
C LYS A 55 7.12 -26.64 1.03
N GLY A 56 6.00 -27.28 0.66
CA GLY A 56 4.65 -26.96 1.14
C GLY A 56 3.75 -26.21 0.15
N LYS A 57 2.47 -26.60 0.07
CA LYS A 57 1.43 -25.88 -0.68
C LYS A 57 0.72 -24.89 0.24
N ARG A 58 0.47 -23.67 -0.25
CA ARG A 58 -0.33 -22.68 0.50
C ARG A 58 -1.81 -23.02 0.41
N LYS A 59 -2.60 -22.64 1.42
CA LYS A 59 -4.07 -22.79 1.39
C LYS A 59 -4.64 -22.09 0.14
N HIS A 60 -5.41 -22.85 -0.64
CA HIS A 60 -6.16 -22.36 -1.80
C HIS A 60 -7.36 -21.53 -1.31
N GLY A 61 -7.51 -20.28 -1.80
CA GLY A 61 -8.57 -19.34 -1.35
C GLY A 61 -8.14 -17.87 -1.46
N ARG A 62 -8.93 -16.92 -0.92
CA ARG A 62 -8.56 -15.49 -0.89
C ARG A 62 -7.42 -15.27 0.11
N SER A 63 -6.20 -15.53 -0.34
CA SER A 63 -5.00 -15.24 0.43
C SER A 63 -4.94 -13.74 0.77
N ARG A 64 -4.57 -13.41 2.02
CA ARG A 64 -4.20 -12.04 2.37
C ARG A 64 -3.09 -11.61 1.39
N LEU A 65 -3.24 -10.43 0.77
CA LEU A 65 -2.22 -9.89 -0.12
C LEU A 65 -0.85 -9.98 0.57
N ARG A 66 0.11 -10.66 -0.06
CA ARG A 66 1.49 -10.74 0.47
C ARG A 66 2.01 -9.31 0.61
N PHE A 67 2.80 -9.05 1.64
CA PHE A 67 3.44 -7.74 1.83
C PHE A 67 4.13 -7.24 0.55
N LYS A 68 4.77 -8.11 -0.25
CA LYS A 68 5.36 -7.74 -1.55
C LYS A 68 4.34 -7.18 -2.56
N TYR A 69 3.11 -7.70 -2.58
CA TYR A 69 2.07 -7.26 -3.51
C TYR A 69 1.41 -5.97 -3.02
N THR A 70 1.24 -5.81 -1.70
CA THR A 70 0.85 -4.54 -1.08
C THR A 70 1.87 -3.45 -1.36
N ALA A 71 3.16 -3.76 -1.24
CA ALA A 71 4.27 -2.89 -1.59
C ALA A 71 4.24 -2.46 -3.07
N LYS A 72 4.11 -3.42 -3.99
CA LYS A 72 3.96 -3.12 -5.43
C LYS A 72 2.78 -2.20 -5.71
N ARG A 73 1.62 -2.46 -5.09
CA ARG A 73 0.45 -1.60 -5.21
C ARG A 73 0.76 -0.17 -4.73
N ASN A 74 1.42 -0.03 -3.59
CA ASN A 74 1.79 1.26 -3.02
C ASN A 74 2.79 2.03 -3.92
N MET A 75 3.77 1.33 -4.51
CA MET A 75 4.71 1.91 -5.48
C MET A 75 3.99 2.37 -6.76
N ASN A 76 3.05 1.57 -7.28
CA ASN A 76 2.22 1.96 -8.42
C ASN A 76 1.36 3.17 -8.11
N CYS A 77 0.78 3.24 -6.92
CA CYS A 77 -0.01 4.40 -6.47
C CYS A 77 0.82 5.68 -6.35
N LYS A 78 2.12 5.59 -6.06
CA LYS A 78 3.04 6.75 -6.00
C LYS A 78 3.78 7.01 -7.32
N GLY A 79 3.65 6.14 -8.31
CA GLY A 79 4.19 6.33 -9.67
C GLY A 79 5.68 6.02 -9.83
N THR A 80 6.30 5.29 -8.89
CA THR A 80 7.75 4.99 -8.88
C THR A 80 8.13 3.73 -9.66
N ASP A 81 7.18 2.86 -10.04
CA ASP A 81 7.41 1.59 -10.76
C ASP A 81 7.31 1.75 -12.30
N ARG A 82 7.52 2.96 -12.83
CA ARG A 82 7.44 3.27 -14.27
C ARG A 82 8.79 3.21 -15.01
N ASP A 83 9.87 2.89 -14.31
CA ASP A 83 11.20 2.78 -14.90
C ASP A 83 11.51 1.32 -15.24
N LYS A 84 11.04 0.88 -16.41
CA LYS A 84 11.52 -0.31 -17.12
C LYS A 84 11.43 -0.12 -18.63
#